data_AF-A0A3D1SKG0-F1
#
_entry.id   AF-A0A3D1SKG0-F1
#
_cell.length_a   1.000
_cell.length_b   1.000
_cell.length_c   1.000
_cell.angle_alpha   90.00
_cell.angle_beta   90.00
_cell.angle_gamma   90.00
#
_symmetry.space_group_name_H-M   'P 1'
#
loop_
_entity.id
_entity.type
_entity.pdbx_description
1 polymer ?
#
loop_
_entity_poly.entity_id
_entity_poly.type
_entity_poly.pdbx_seq_one_letter_code
_entity_poly.pdbx_strand_id
1 'polypeptide(L)'
;MSRALRLMIIAAVLFVSGIAFLIIGIKDNIEINKPRMKIEDMRAEDFYNGRYVEGDIYEVWGEFAYTEESKSTMGIEHDKKVTDHYYYFPLETSFYDQKYTFAAVCTRDSAELRALDKMTEEAGDYYLNDEQLVTEIHFVGKVQALKGDYLKFFREIVAYNFDVSESEAESVIAPFVIRSWKNDNSGVMIGIGAGGTVIGLAGLAFFIIRKVRTGRF
;
A
#
# COMPACT_ATOMS: atom_id res chain seq x y z
N MET A 1 -43.23 -18.76 3.65
CA MET A 1 -41.93 -19.19 3.09
C MET A 1 -41.44 -20.44 3.83
N SER A 2 -41.26 -21.57 3.15
CA SER A 2 -40.89 -22.84 3.80
C SER A 2 -39.45 -22.82 4.32
N ARG A 3 -39.15 -23.60 5.36
CA ARG A 3 -37.78 -23.75 5.90
C ARG A 3 -36.79 -24.23 4.83
N ALA A 4 -37.25 -25.09 3.92
CA ALA A 4 -36.48 -25.58 2.79
C ALA A 4 -36.08 -24.46 1.80
N LEU A 5 -37.03 -23.57 1.46
CA LEU A 5 -36.78 -22.44 0.57
C LEU A 5 -35.80 -21.44 1.19
N ARG A 6 -35.89 -21.19 2.51
CA ARG A 6 -34.92 -20.35 3.25
C ARG A 6 -33.49 -20.92 3.18
N LEU A 7 -33.33 -22.22 3.42
CA LEU A 7 -32.02 -22.88 3.38
C LEU A 7 -31.41 -22.89 1.97
N MET A 8 -32.24 -23.05 0.94
CA MET A 8 -31.80 -22.98 -0.45
C MET A 8 -31.30 -21.58 -0.82
N ILE A 9 -32.01 -20.52 -0.40
CA ILE A 9 -31.59 -19.13 -0.62
C ILE A 9 -30.27 -18.85 0.11
N ILE A 10 -30.13 -19.30 1.36
CA ILE A 10 -28.90 -19.13 2.15
C ILE A 10 -27.71 -19.84 1.47
N ALA A 11 -27.90 -21.08 1.00
CA ALA A 11 -26.86 -21.83 0.29
C ALA A 11 -26.43 -21.14 -1.02
N ALA A 12 -27.38 -20.60 -1.78
CA ALA A 12 -27.09 -19.85 -2.99
C ALA A 12 -26.32 -18.55 -2.70
N VAL A 13 -26.71 -17.80 -1.65
CA VAL A 13 -26.01 -16.57 -1.24
C VAL A 13 -24.58 -16.88 -0.78
N LEU A 14 -24.38 -17.92 0.03
CA LEU A 14 -23.05 -18.34 0.49
C LEU A 14 -22.15 -18.80 -0.66
N PHE A 15 -22.72 -19.47 -1.66
CA PHE A 15 -21.98 -19.90 -2.84
C PHE A 15 -21.50 -18.69 -3.66
N VAL A 16 -22.41 -17.76 -3.96
CA VAL A 16 -22.08 -16.56 -4.76
C VAL A 16 -21.11 -15.64 -4.02
N SER A 17 -21.30 -15.42 -2.72
CA SER A 17 -20.37 -14.62 -1.92
C SER A 17 -19.01 -15.30 -1.78
N GLY A 18 -18.97 -16.63 -1.60
CA GLY A 18 -17.74 -17.42 -1.58
C GLY A 18 -16.91 -17.27 -2.85
N ILE A 19 -17.56 -17.35 -4.03
CA ILE A 19 -16.90 -17.12 -5.32
C ILE A 19 -16.38 -15.70 -5.43
N ALA A 20 -17.16 -14.69 -5.01
CA ALA A 20 -16.73 -13.30 -5.06
C ALA A 20 -15.46 -13.07 -4.20
N PHE A 21 -15.42 -13.61 -2.99
CA PHE A 21 -14.23 -13.53 -2.12
C PHE A 21 -13.03 -14.30 -2.68
N LEU A 22 -13.24 -15.45 -3.32
CA LEU A 22 -12.17 -16.16 -4.04
C LEU A 22 -11.61 -15.30 -5.19
N ILE A 23 -12.46 -14.68 -6.00
CA ILE A 23 -12.02 -13.84 -7.13
C ILE A 23 -11.19 -12.66 -6.62
N ILE A 24 -11.63 -11.98 -5.56
CA ILE A 24 -10.90 -10.87 -4.96
C ILE A 24 -9.54 -11.35 -4.45
N GLY A 25 -9.52 -12.42 -3.63
CA GLY A 25 -8.28 -12.96 -3.08
C GLY A 25 -7.30 -13.45 -4.16
N ILE A 26 -7.79 -14.09 -5.23
CA ILE A 26 -6.98 -14.53 -6.37
C ILE A 26 -6.44 -13.31 -7.14
N LYS A 27 -7.27 -12.29 -7.38
CA LYS A 27 -6.84 -11.07 -8.07
C LYS A 27 -5.71 -10.37 -7.29
N ASP A 28 -5.87 -10.26 -5.98
CA ASP A 28 -4.85 -9.69 -5.11
C ASP A 28 -3.57 -10.53 -5.14
N ASN A 29 -3.67 -11.87 -5.16
CA ASN A 29 -2.51 -12.77 -5.31
C ASN A 29 -1.85 -12.70 -6.70
N ILE A 30 -2.61 -12.48 -7.77
CA ILE A 30 -2.05 -12.27 -9.10
C ILE A 30 -1.34 -10.92 -9.15
N GLU A 31 -1.90 -9.87 -8.54
CA GLU A 31 -1.22 -8.57 -8.42
C GLU A 31 0.06 -8.65 -7.58
N ILE A 32 0.08 -9.47 -6.51
CA ILE A 32 1.28 -9.78 -5.70
C ILE A 32 2.40 -10.39 -6.53
N ASN A 33 2.06 -11.36 -7.38
CA ASN A 33 3.01 -12.19 -8.10
C ASN A 33 3.45 -11.61 -9.44
N LYS A 34 2.94 -10.43 -9.82
CA LYS A 34 3.50 -9.73 -10.97
C LYS A 34 4.94 -9.32 -10.67
N PRO A 35 5.86 -9.41 -11.65
CA PRO A 35 7.20 -8.88 -11.50
C PRO A 35 7.12 -7.42 -11.06
N ARG A 36 7.69 -7.12 -9.90
CA ARG A 36 7.76 -5.77 -9.36
C ARG A 36 9.03 -5.12 -9.86
N MET A 37 8.96 -3.81 -10.08
CA MET A 37 10.17 -3.07 -10.36
C MET A 37 10.94 -2.88 -9.06
N LYS A 38 12.26 -3.11 -9.13
CA LYS A 38 13.18 -2.83 -8.05
C LYS A 38 13.29 -1.33 -7.81
N ILE A 39 13.14 -0.90 -6.56
CA ILE A 39 13.18 0.52 -6.17
C ILE A 39 14.54 1.14 -6.52
N GLU A 40 15.60 0.36 -6.29
CA GLU A 40 17.00 0.66 -6.55
C GLU A 40 17.27 0.92 -8.04
N ASP A 41 16.51 0.27 -8.93
CA ASP A 41 16.65 0.41 -10.38
C ASP A 41 15.74 1.51 -10.97
N MET A 42 14.90 2.16 -10.15
CA MET A 42 13.91 3.12 -10.64
C MET A 42 14.54 4.44 -11.07
N ARG A 43 14.06 4.97 -12.19
CA ARG A 43 14.25 6.36 -12.62
C ARG A 43 12.96 7.16 -12.48
N ALA A 44 13.05 8.50 -12.60
CA ALA A 44 11.86 9.37 -12.57
C ALA A 44 10.76 8.93 -13.56
N GLU A 45 11.15 8.50 -14.75
CA GLU A 45 10.24 8.06 -15.82
C GLU A 45 9.54 6.72 -15.54
N ASP A 46 10.05 5.94 -14.59
CA ASP A 46 9.45 4.67 -14.19
C ASP A 46 8.23 4.83 -13.28
N PHE A 47 8.02 6.03 -12.72
CA PHE A 47 6.89 6.27 -11.85
C PHE A 47 5.61 6.48 -12.65
N TYR A 48 4.65 5.56 -12.47
CA TYR A 48 3.28 5.74 -12.93
C TYR A 48 2.28 5.19 -11.93
N ASN A 49 1.09 5.81 -11.89
CA ASN A 49 0.06 5.47 -10.92
C ASN A 49 -0.36 4.00 -11.03
N GLY A 50 -0.30 3.28 -9.92
CA GLY A 50 -0.68 1.89 -9.80
C GLY A 50 0.44 0.86 -10.04
N ARG A 51 1.67 1.30 -10.34
CA ARG A 51 2.84 0.40 -10.42
C ARG A 51 3.12 -0.21 -9.05
N TYR A 52 3.44 -1.50 -9.02
CA TYR A 52 3.95 -2.17 -7.82
C TYR A 52 5.48 -2.22 -7.87
N VAL A 53 6.08 -1.93 -6.74
CA VAL A 53 7.54 -1.85 -6.57
C VAL A 53 7.95 -2.56 -5.29
N GLU A 54 9.15 -3.08 -5.27
CA GLU A 54 9.73 -3.81 -4.14
C GLU A 54 11.24 -3.70 -4.24
N GLY A 55 11.89 -3.33 -3.14
CA GLY A 55 13.33 -3.17 -3.11
C GLY A 55 13.79 -2.54 -1.81
N ASP A 56 15.09 -2.37 -1.69
CA ASP A 56 15.71 -1.78 -0.52
C ASP A 56 15.85 -0.25 -0.68
N ILE A 57 15.72 0.47 0.43
CA ILE A 57 15.98 1.90 0.53
C ILE A 57 17.12 2.06 1.54
N TYR A 58 18.17 2.75 1.13
CA TYR A 58 19.42 2.86 1.88
C TYR A 58 19.59 4.20 2.61
N GLU A 59 18.82 5.21 2.22
CA GLU A 59 18.88 6.54 2.83
C GLU A 59 17.51 7.21 2.75
N VAL A 60 17.17 8.01 3.76
CA VAL A 60 15.99 8.86 3.80
C VAL A 60 16.41 10.20 4.38
N TRP A 61 16.01 11.30 3.76
CA TRP A 61 16.50 12.63 4.11
C TRP A 61 15.52 13.40 5.02
N GLY A 62 14.33 12.84 5.25
CA GLY A 62 13.41 13.33 6.26
C GLY A 62 11.94 13.11 5.93
N GLU A 63 11.11 13.42 6.93
CA GLU A 63 9.66 13.50 6.81
C GLU A 63 9.26 14.89 6.32
N PHE A 64 8.36 14.96 5.33
CA PHE A 64 7.89 16.23 4.77
C PHE A 64 6.39 16.47 4.98
N ALA A 65 5.62 15.43 5.30
CA ALA A 65 4.20 15.54 5.56
C ALA A 65 3.68 14.33 6.34
N TYR A 66 2.54 14.52 7.00
CA TYR A 66 1.78 13.44 7.60
C TYR A 66 0.28 13.69 7.49
N THR A 67 -0.52 12.62 7.60
CA THR A 67 -1.98 12.68 7.62
C THR A 67 -2.49 12.46 9.05
N GLU A 68 -3.22 13.43 9.59
CA GLU A 68 -3.99 13.26 10.83
C GLU A 68 -5.43 12.85 10.51
N GLU A 69 -5.91 11.75 11.10
CA GLU A 69 -7.33 11.48 11.21
C GLU A 69 -7.83 11.99 12.56
N SER A 70 -8.81 12.89 12.54
CA SER A 70 -9.54 13.31 13.74
C SER A 70 -10.91 12.64 13.81
N LYS A 71 -11.26 12.08 14.98
CA LYS A 71 -12.65 11.72 15.26
C LYS A 71 -13.37 12.92 15.88
N SER A 72 -14.41 13.38 15.19
CA SER A 72 -15.33 14.40 15.70
C SER A 72 -16.64 13.78 16.14
N THR A 73 -17.11 14.12 17.34
CA THR A 73 -18.49 13.88 17.77
C THR A 73 -19.13 15.22 18.07
N MET A 74 -20.25 15.54 17.41
CA MET A 74 -20.95 16.82 17.55
C MET A 74 -20.05 18.06 17.32
N GLY A 75 -19.09 17.98 16.40
CA GLY A 75 -18.21 19.11 16.05
C GLY A 75 -17.04 19.31 17.01
N ILE A 76 -16.87 18.46 18.02
CA ILE A 76 -15.72 18.49 18.94
C ILE A 76 -14.77 17.36 18.54
N GLU A 77 -13.53 17.72 18.21
CA GLU A 77 -12.44 16.77 17.94
C GLU A 77 -11.94 16.15 19.24
N HIS A 78 -11.91 14.81 19.33
CA HIS A 78 -11.52 14.11 20.56
C HIS A 78 -10.31 13.18 20.38
N ASP A 79 -10.12 12.59 19.20
CA ASP A 79 -9.01 11.68 18.94
C ASP A 79 -8.28 12.15 17.68
N LYS A 80 -7.07 12.70 17.82
CA LYS A 80 -6.16 12.93 16.70
C LYS A 80 -5.17 11.78 16.61
N LYS A 81 -5.15 11.09 15.48
CA LYS A 81 -4.20 10.02 15.22
C LYS A 81 -3.47 10.32 13.92
N VAL A 82 -2.15 10.39 13.97
CA VAL A 82 -1.34 10.38 12.75
C VAL A 82 -1.45 8.98 12.13
N THR A 83 -1.83 8.94 10.86
CA THR A 83 -2.20 7.73 10.15
C THR A 83 -1.25 7.38 9.04
N ASP A 84 -0.70 8.36 8.33
CA ASP A 84 0.27 8.16 7.26
C ASP A 84 1.39 9.18 7.43
N HIS A 85 2.64 8.72 7.33
CA HIS A 85 3.81 9.57 7.31
C HIS A 85 4.46 9.51 5.93
N TYR A 86 4.99 10.65 5.46
CA TYR A 86 5.56 10.81 4.13
C TYR A 86 7.01 11.25 4.24
N TYR A 87 7.91 10.41 3.74
CA TYR A 87 9.34 10.65 3.72
C TYR A 87 9.83 10.78 2.29
N TYR A 88 10.98 11.44 2.10
CA TYR A 88 11.63 11.54 0.80
C TYR A 88 13.05 10.99 0.83
N PHE A 89 13.47 10.43 -0.30
CA PHE A 89 14.75 9.78 -0.48
C PHE A 89 15.30 10.01 -1.90
N PRO A 90 16.63 10.04 -2.08
CA PRO A 90 17.24 10.08 -3.39
C PRO A 90 17.08 8.73 -4.09
N LEU A 91 16.81 8.74 -5.40
CA LEU A 91 16.86 7.51 -6.20
C LEU A 91 18.30 7.06 -6.37
N GLU A 92 18.60 5.78 -6.18
CA GLU A 92 19.94 5.22 -6.40
C GLU A 92 20.46 5.51 -7.82
N THR A 93 19.59 5.41 -8.83
CA THR A 93 19.93 5.73 -10.23
C THR A 93 20.36 7.18 -10.44
N SER A 94 19.93 8.10 -9.57
CA SER A 94 20.22 9.54 -9.68
C SER A 94 21.70 9.88 -9.50
N PHE A 95 22.41 9.09 -8.68
CA PHE A 95 23.86 9.24 -8.47
C PHE A 95 24.65 8.83 -9.72
N TYR A 96 24.22 7.78 -10.42
CA TYR A 96 24.85 7.32 -11.66
C TYR A 96 24.60 8.26 -12.83
N ASP A 97 23.36 8.77 -12.93
CA ASP A 97 22.94 9.65 -14.02
C ASP A 97 23.37 11.13 -13.79
N GLN A 98 24.09 11.43 -12.69
CA GLN A 98 24.50 12.78 -12.25
C GLN A 98 23.34 13.79 -12.20
N LYS A 99 22.13 13.29 -11.99
CA LYS A 99 20.91 14.08 -11.92
C LYS A 99 20.15 13.68 -10.67
N TYR A 100 20.46 14.36 -9.56
CA TYR A 100 19.76 14.17 -8.28
C TYR A 100 18.26 14.18 -8.50
N THR A 101 17.62 13.08 -8.13
CA THR A 101 16.19 12.87 -8.32
C THR A 101 15.64 12.25 -7.05
N PHE A 102 14.62 12.88 -6.47
CA PHE A 102 13.99 12.45 -5.23
C PHE A 102 12.65 11.77 -5.50
N ALA A 103 12.36 10.73 -4.73
CA ALA A 103 11.05 10.12 -4.66
C ALA A 103 10.53 10.15 -3.22
N ALA A 104 9.24 9.87 -3.06
CA ALA A 104 8.60 9.81 -1.75
C ALA A 104 8.18 8.38 -1.41
N VAL A 105 8.25 8.02 -0.13
CA VAL A 105 7.60 6.85 0.45
C VAL A 105 6.55 7.27 1.47
N CYS A 106 5.51 6.45 1.63
CA CYS A 106 4.48 6.69 2.62
C CYS A 106 4.16 5.40 3.37
N THR A 107 4.16 5.46 4.69
CA THR A 107 3.80 4.32 5.53
C THR A 107 3.06 4.72 6.80
N ARG A 108 2.41 3.73 7.37
CA ARG A 108 1.73 3.73 8.66
C ARG A 108 2.17 2.59 9.56
N ASP A 109 3.05 1.74 9.05
CA ASP A 109 3.54 0.57 9.76
C ASP A 109 4.62 0.99 10.74
N SER A 110 4.44 0.64 12.02
CA SER A 110 5.33 1.12 13.07
C SER A 110 6.76 0.58 12.99
N ALA A 111 6.98 -0.57 12.35
CA ALA A 111 8.33 -1.08 12.13
C ALA A 111 9.02 -0.32 11.00
N GLU A 112 8.30 -0.06 9.90
CA GLU A 112 8.80 0.76 8.79
C GLU A 112 9.10 2.19 9.27
N LEU A 113 8.19 2.83 10.02
CA LEU A 113 8.39 4.18 10.58
C LEU A 113 9.67 4.27 11.41
N ARG A 114 9.90 3.32 12.33
CA ARG A 114 11.12 3.31 13.16
C ARG A 114 12.40 3.22 12.34
N ALA A 115 12.38 2.49 11.22
CA ALA A 115 13.53 2.41 10.33
C ALA A 115 13.73 3.72 9.56
N LEU A 116 12.66 4.31 9.02
CA LEU A 116 12.71 5.59 8.29
C LEU A 116 13.16 6.75 9.19
N ASP A 117 12.70 6.79 10.45
CA ASP A 117 13.15 7.78 11.44
C ASP A 117 14.65 7.63 11.73
N LYS A 118 15.11 6.40 11.95
CA LYS A 118 16.53 6.11 12.18
C LYS A 118 17.40 6.45 10.97
N MET A 119 16.92 6.20 9.76
CA MET A 119 17.60 6.58 8.52
C MET A 119 17.71 8.11 8.38
N THR A 120 16.69 8.85 8.82
CA THR A 120 16.72 10.32 8.83
C THR A 120 17.76 10.86 9.81
N GLU A 121 17.85 10.27 11.00
CA GLU A 121 18.89 10.60 11.98
C GLU A 121 20.29 10.31 11.41
N GLU A 122 20.49 9.12 10.85
CA GLU A 122 21.76 8.72 10.23
C GLU A 122 22.15 9.60 9.04
N ALA A 123 21.19 10.02 8.20
CA ALA A 123 21.45 10.98 7.13
C ALA A 123 21.92 12.33 7.69
N GLY A 124 21.27 12.83 8.75
CA GLY A 124 21.70 14.05 9.44
C GLY A 124 23.15 13.94 9.95
N ASP A 125 23.49 12.84 10.60
CA ASP A 125 24.83 12.59 11.12
C ASP A 125 25.87 12.38 10.01
N TYR A 126 25.50 11.75 8.89
CA TYR A 126 26.37 11.64 7.72
C TYR A 126 26.73 13.01 7.14
N TYR A 127 25.74 13.87 6.90
CA TYR A 127 26.00 15.19 6.30
C TYR A 127 26.69 16.17 7.26
N LEU A 128 26.53 16.02 8.57
CA LEU A 128 27.14 16.90 9.58
C LEU A 128 28.51 16.41 10.06
N ASN A 129 28.67 15.10 10.23
CA ASN A 129 29.79 14.47 10.94
C ASN A 129 30.53 13.40 10.12
N ASP A 130 30.12 13.14 8.86
CA ASP A 130 30.69 12.09 7.99
C ASP A 130 30.54 10.67 8.59
N GLU A 131 29.47 10.45 9.36
CA GLU A 131 29.13 9.15 9.97
C GLU A 131 28.46 8.19 8.97
N GLN A 132 28.71 6.89 9.11
CA GLN A 132 28.24 5.91 8.13
C GLN A 132 26.71 5.69 8.20
N LEU A 133 26.06 5.64 7.03
CA LEU A 133 24.69 5.12 6.87
C LEU A 133 24.68 3.59 7.03
N VAL A 134 23.89 3.07 7.98
CA VAL A 134 23.89 1.64 8.33
C VAL A 134 22.50 1.02 8.23
N THR A 135 21.45 1.82 8.41
CA THR A 135 20.07 1.35 8.37
C THR A 135 19.58 1.27 6.94
N GLU A 136 19.11 0.09 6.55
CA GLU A 136 18.39 -0.15 5.31
C GLU A 136 16.99 -0.69 5.61
N ILE A 137 16.04 -0.44 4.71
CA ILE A 137 14.69 -0.98 4.80
C ILE A 137 14.28 -1.63 3.50
N HIS A 138 13.84 -2.89 3.58
CA HIS A 138 13.14 -3.53 2.48
C HIS A 138 11.69 -3.04 2.41
N PHE A 139 11.31 -2.38 1.32
CA PHE A 139 10.03 -1.72 1.15
C PHE A 139 9.23 -2.31 -0.01
N VAL A 140 7.98 -2.65 0.26
CA VAL A 140 7.02 -3.12 -0.75
C VAL A 140 5.88 -2.12 -0.82
N GLY A 141 5.60 -1.62 -2.02
CA GLY A 141 4.60 -0.57 -2.15
C GLY A 141 3.96 -0.45 -3.52
N LYS A 142 2.94 0.42 -3.55
CA LYS A 142 2.21 0.80 -4.76
C LYS A 142 2.40 2.28 -5.02
N VAL A 143 2.85 2.60 -6.23
CA VAL A 143 3.05 3.96 -6.69
C VAL A 143 1.71 4.68 -6.84
N GLN A 144 1.60 5.87 -6.27
CA GLN A 144 0.47 6.77 -6.36
C GLN A 144 0.93 8.17 -6.74
N ALA A 145 0.15 8.89 -7.55
CA ALA A 145 0.47 10.29 -7.84
C ALA A 145 0.32 11.15 -6.59
N LEU A 146 1.33 11.95 -6.27
CA LEU A 146 1.23 13.02 -5.27
C LEU A 146 0.43 14.18 -5.88
N LYS A 147 -0.50 14.75 -5.10
CA LYS A 147 -1.37 15.84 -5.55
C LYS A 147 -1.63 16.83 -4.43
N GLY A 148 -2.01 18.05 -4.81
CA GLY A 148 -2.39 19.10 -3.87
C GLY A 148 -1.26 19.42 -2.90
N ASP A 149 -1.62 19.56 -1.62
CA ASP A 149 -0.70 20.01 -0.57
C ASP A 149 0.50 19.08 -0.39
N TYR A 150 0.34 17.76 -0.51
CA TYR A 150 1.48 16.83 -0.38
C TYR A 150 2.53 17.01 -1.47
N LEU A 151 2.12 17.26 -2.72
CA LEU A 151 3.06 17.56 -3.80
C LEU A 151 3.74 18.91 -3.57
N LYS A 152 3.00 19.89 -3.05
CA LYS A 152 3.53 21.19 -2.69
C LYS A 152 4.59 21.08 -1.58
N PHE A 153 4.28 20.41 -0.48
CA PHE A 153 5.22 20.21 0.63
C PHE A 153 6.48 19.46 0.19
N PHE A 154 6.34 18.48 -0.71
CA PHE A 154 7.50 17.78 -1.26
C PHE A 154 8.40 18.72 -2.09
N ARG A 155 7.84 19.65 -2.84
CA ARG A 155 8.62 20.67 -3.56
C ARG A 155 9.30 21.64 -2.61
N GLU A 156 8.57 22.13 -1.60
CA GLU A 156 9.08 23.09 -0.62
C GLU A 156 10.26 22.51 0.17
N ILE A 157 10.18 21.26 0.62
CA ILE A 157 11.28 20.64 1.39
C ILE A 157 12.53 20.43 0.54
N VAL A 158 12.37 19.98 -0.71
CA VAL A 158 13.51 19.81 -1.63
C VAL A 158 14.10 21.16 -2.01
N ALA A 159 13.27 22.17 -2.31
CA ALA A 159 13.73 23.52 -2.59
C ALA A 159 14.52 24.11 -1.42
N TYR A 160 14.03 23.95 -0.20
CA TYR A 160 14.68 24.43 1.03
C TYR A 160 16.04 23.76 1.26
N ASN A 161 16.13 22.43 1.13
CA ASN A 161 17.38 21.71 1.40
C ASN A 161 18.46 21.93 0.34
N PHE A 162 18.08 22.29 -0.88
CA PHE A 162 19.01 22.55 -1.98
C PHE A 162 19.27 24.04 -2.23
N ASP A 163 18.63 24.94 -1.48
CA ASP A 163 18.68 26.40 -1.69
C ASP A 163 18.34 26.79 -3.14
N VAL A 164 17.28 26.17 -3.68
CA VAL A 164 16.79 26.40 -5.06
C VAL A 164 15.34 26.88 -5.04
N SER A 165 14.86 27.39 -6.17
CA SER A 165 13.44 27.71 -6.32
C SER A 165 12.56 26.45 -6.39
N GLU A 166 11.30 26.55 -5.99
CA GLU A 166 10.33 25.44 -6.16
C GLU A 166 10.21 24.97 -7.62
N SER A 167 10.37 25.87 -8.60
CA SER A 167 10.36 25.51 -10.02
C SER A 167 11.58 24.69 -10.43
N GLU A 168 12.73 24.93 -9.83
CA GLU A 168 13.93 24.12 -10.05
C GLU A 168 13.78 22.76 -9.36
N ALA A 169 13.18 22.73 -8.17
CA ALA A 169 12.85 21.51 -7.45
C ALA A 169 11.94 20.58 -8.26
N GLU A 170 11.01 21.10 -9.08
CA GLU A 170 10.18 20.28 -9.97
C GLU A 170 10.97 19.37 -10.91
N SER A 171 12.17 19.80 -11.31
CA SER A 171 13.01 19.05 -12.27
C SER A 171 13.77 17.87 -11.64
N VAL A 172 13.81 17.84 -10.30
CA VAL A 172 14.55 16.88 -9.48
C VAL A 172 13.64 16.06 -8.54
N ILE A 173 12.32 16.16 -8.67
CA ILE A 173 11.38 15.31 -7.94
C ILE A 173 10.58 14.40 -8.89
N ALA A 174 10.31 13.17 -8.45
CA ALA A 174 9.26 12.34 -9.01
C ALA A 174 7.93 12.72 -8.32
N PRO A 175 6.89 13.17 -9.04
CA PRO A 175 5.63 13.63 -8.44
C PRO A 175 4.73 12.45 -8.00
N PHE A 176 5.32 11.45 -7.36
CA PHE A 176 4.71 10.20 -6.96
C PHE A 176 5.21 9.78 -5.57
N VAL A 177 4.39 8.96 -4.91
CA VAL A 177 4.71 8.34 -3.62
C VAL A 177 4.56 6.84 -3.75
N ILE A 178 5.53 6.10 -3.20
CA ILE A 178 5.45 4.66 -3.00
C ILE A 178 4.75 4.45 -1.66
N ARG A 179 3.46 4.10 -1.70
CA ARG A 179 2.70 3.81 -0.49
C ARG A 179 2.92 2.37 -0.06
N SER A 180 3.31 2.15 1.19
CA SER A 180 3.48 0.84 1.81
C SER A 180 2.25 -0.02 1.56
N TRP A 181 2.52 -1.22 1.07
CA TRP A 181 1.49 -2.16 0.68
C TRP A 181 1.74 -3.48 1.41
N LYS A 182 1.09 -3.66 2.55
CA LYS A 182 0.99 -4.95 3.26
C LYS A 182 -0.38 -5.56 2.99
N ASN A 183 -0.39 -6.72 2.34
CA ASN A 183 -1.61 -7.45 2.07
C ASN A 183 -1.86 -8.53 3.13
N ASP A 184 -2.16 -8.07 4.33
CA ASP A 184 -2.39 -8.98 5.46
C ASP A 184 -3.70 -9.79 5.32
N ASN A 185 -4.53 -9.49 4.32
CA ASN A 185 -5.89 -10.04 4.18
C ASN A 185 -6.13 -10.97 2.99
N SER A 186 -5.23 -11.12 2.02
CA SER A 186 -5.47 -11.97 0.83
C SER A 186 -5.62 -13.45 1.17
N GLY A 187 -4.76 -13.99 2.04
CA GLY A 187 -4.86 -15.38 2.51
C GLY A 187 -6.17 -15.65 3.25
N VAL A 188 -6.63 -14.68 4.05
CA VAL A 188 -7.92 -14.75 4.77
C VAL A 188 -9.09 -14.70 3.80
N MET A 189 -9.06 -13.84 2.78
CA MET A 189 -10.12 -13.75 1.75
C MET A 189 -10.21 -15.02 0.90
N ILE A 190 -9.07 -15.62 0.53
CA ILE A 190 -9.06 -16.91 -0.16
C ILE A 190 -9.62 -18.01 0.73
N GLY A 191 -9.24 -18.04 2.02
CA GLY A 191 -9.76 -19.01 3.00
C GLY A 191 -11.28 -18.91 3.20
N ILE A 192 -11.80 -17.70 3.42
CA ILE A 192 -13.25 -17.44 3.55
C ILE A 192 -13.98 -17.81 2.25
N GLY A 193 -13.41 -17.42 1.11
CA GLY A 193 -13.98 -17.72 -0.20
C GLY A 193 -14.07 -19.23 -0.47
N ALA A 194 -12.98 -19.98 -0.21
CA ALA A 194 -12.94 -21.43 -0.38
C ALA A 194 -13.97 -22.13 0.54
N GLY A 195 -14.00 -21.75 1.82
CA GLY A 195 -14.95 -22.29 2.79
C GLY A 195 -16.41 -22.03 2.41
N GLY A 196 -16.74 -20.78 2.06
CA GLY A 196 -18.09 -20.38 1.64
C GLY A 196 -18.56 -21.10 0.38
N THR A 197 -17.67 -21.26 -0.60
CA THR A 197 -17.96 -21.95 -1.86
C THR A 197 -18.26 -23.44 -1.64
N VAL A 198 -17.46 -24.13 -0.82
CA VAL A 198 -17.65 -25.56 -0.50
C VAL A 198 -18.95 -25.79 0.26
N ILE A 199 -19.25 -24.96 1.27
CA ILE A 199 -20.49 -25.07 2.05
C ILE A 199 -21.72 -24.81 1.15
N GLY A 200 -21.65 -23.80 0.29
CA GLY A 200 -22.69 -23.49 -0.68
C GLY A 200 -22.95 -24.64 -1.65
N LEU A 201 -21.90 -25.24 -2.22
CA LEU A 201 -21.99 -26.41 -3.11
C LEU A 201 -22.58 -27.63 -2.42
N ALA A 202 -22.11 -27.96 -1.21
CA ALA A 202 -22.62 -29.09 -0.44
C ALA A 202 -24.12 -28.91 -0.11
N GLY A 203 -24.53 -27.70 0.25
CA GLY A 203 -25.93 -27.35 0.47
C GLY A 203 -26.79 -27.54 -0.79
N LEU A 204 -26.34 -27.01 -1.93
CA LEU A 204 -27.04 -27.18 -3.21
C LEU A 204 -27.13 -28.64 -3.66
N ALA A 205 -26.03 -29.41 -3.55
CA ALA A 205 -25.98 -30.82 -3.90
C ALA A 205 -26.90 -31.67 -3.02
N PHE A 206 -26.91 -31.43 -1.70
CA PHE A 206 -27.84 -32.09 -0.78
C PHE A 206 -29.30 -31.88 -1.17
N PHE A 207 -29.67 -30.65 -1.56
CA PHE A 207 -31.02 -30.34 -2.01
C PHE A 207 -31.38 -31.05 -3.33
N ILE A 208 -30.47 -31.10 -4.30
CA ILE A 208 -30.67 -31.81 -5.57
C ILE A 208 -30.84 -33.31 -5.31
N ILE A 209 -29.94 -33.94 -4.56
CA ILE A 209 -29.99 -35.37 -4.23
C ILE A 209 -31.27 -35.71 -3.47
N ARG A 210 -31.65 -34.89 -2.48
CA ARG A 210 -32.89 -35.06 -1.73
C ARG A 210 -34.10 -34.95 -2.67
N LYS A 211 -34.14 -33.94 -3.55
CA LYS A 211 -35.22 -33.76 -4.52
C LYS A 211 -35.35 -34.93 -5.49
N VAL A 212 -34.23 -35.45 -6.00
CA VAL A 212 -34.19 -36.64 -6.87
C VAL A 212 -34.68 -37.89 -6.13
N ARG A 213 -34.34 -38.06 -4.85
CA ARG A 213 -34.81 -39.18 -4.03
C ARG A 213 -36.27 -39.09 -3.60
N THR A 214 -36.80 -37.89 -3.33
CA THR A 214 -38.15 -37.73 -2.76
C THR A 214 -39.24 -37.36 -3.77
N GLY A 215 -38.89 -36.98 -5.00
CA GLY A 215 -39.84 -36.84 -6.12
C GLY A 215 -40.96 -35.80 -5.97
N ARG A 216 -40.90 -34.91 -4.97
CA ARG A 216 -41.93 -33.89 -4.71
C ARG A 216 -41.33 -32.49 -4.56
N PHE A 217 -42.01 -31.51 -5.16
CA PHE A 217 -41.81 -30.08 -4.94
C PHE A 217 -42.25 -29.67 -3.53
#